data_AF-A0A535DPG5-F1
#
_entry.id   AF-A0A535DPG5-F1
#
_cell.length_a   1.000
_cell.length_b   1.000
_cell.length_c   1.000
_cell.angle_alpha   90.00
_cell.angle_beta   90.00
_cell.angle_gamma   90.00
#
_symmetry.space_group_name_H-M   'P 1'
#
loop_
_entity.id
_entity.type
_entity.pdbx_description
1 polymer ?
#
loop_
_entity_poly.entity_id
_entity_poly.type
_entity_poly.pdbx_seq_one_letter_code
_entity_poly.pdbx_strand_id
1 'polypeptide(L)'
;MKTLARRDFLKMAGAGTAAVVAGAAVPISGFFAWTGKNTLRFRAVAGMPKAPWPAYASYVIEGNVDLGGRSGSLVKSIYAGAPDSMSGIAFPGTVRSIRVTSVKQSGGSVVIDGEVSERAGLLEGESPAFSINIDRASGLATADFLGSKVLMKLD
;
A
#
# COMPACT_ATOMS: atom_id res chain seq x y z
N MET A 1 -17.42 23.45 -14.76
CA MET A 1 -16.40 22.62 -14.08
C MET A 1 -15.06 23.33 -14.16
N LYS A 2 -14.42 23.65 -13.03
CA LYS A 2 -13.17 24.41 -13.01
C LYS A 2 -11.98 23.45 -13.03
N THR A 3 -11.27 23.43 -14.15
CA THR A 3 -10.02 22.68 -14.34
C THR A 3 -8.94 23.31 -13.46
N LEU A 4 -8.43 22.55 -12.48
CA LEU A 4 -7.33 22.97 -11.62
C LEU A 4 -6.06 23.12 -12.46
N ALA A 5 -5.51 24.33 -12.49
CA ALA A 5 -4.31 24.66 -13.25
C ALA A 5 -3.08 24.04 -12.57
N ARG A 6 -2.14 23.51 -13.38
CA ARG A 6 -0.87 22.91 -12.93
C ARG A 6 -0.07 23.80 -11.97
N ARG A 7 -0.23 25.13 -12.08
CA ARG A 7 0.42 26.12 -11.22
C ARG A 7 -0.18 26.21 -9.81
N ASP A 8 -1.46 25.89 -9.65
CA ASP A 8 -2.12 25.88 -8.34
C ASP A 8 -1.82 24.60 -7.56
N PHE A 9 -1.56 23.49 -8.28
CA PHE A 9 -1.08 22.25 -7.66
C PHE A 9 0.31 22.43 -7.02
N LEU A 10 1.24 23.13 -7.71
CA LEU A 10 2.56 23.43 -7.14
C LEU A 10 2.49 24.39 -5.93
N LYS A 11 1.49 25.29 -5.88
CA LYS A 11 1.28 26.15 -4.70
C LYS A 11 0.75 25.38 -3.50
N MET A 12 -0.05 24.34 -3.71
CA MET A 12 -0.47 23.43 -2.62
C MET A 12 0.65 22.49 -2.17
N ALA A 13 1.58 22.13 -3.04
CA ALA A 13 2.72 21.28 -2.69
C ALA A 13 3.83 21.98 -1.87
N GLY A 14 3.82 23.33 -1.81
CA GLY A 14 4.82 24.13 -1.10
C GLY A 14 4.37 24.69 0.27
N ALA A 15 3.12 24.45 0.68
CA ALA A 15 2.62 24.86 1.98
C ALA A 15 2.59 23.64 2.91
N GLY A 16 3.59 23.54 3.78
CA GLY A 16 3.59 22.60 4.88
C GLY A 16 2.41 22.88 5.81
N THR A 17 1.31 22.17 5.62
CA THR A 17 0.24 22.04 6.59
C THR A 17 0.06 20.56 6.89
N ALA A 18 0.44 20.20 8.12
CA ALA A 18 0.16 18.93 8.74
C ALA A 18 -1.37 18.77 8.85
N ALA A 19 -2.00 18.30 7.78
CA ALA A 19 -3.31 17.70 7.87
C ALA A 19 -3.11 16.31 8.48
N VAL A 20 -3.20 16.25 9.80
CA VAL A 20 -3.43 14.99 10.52
C VAL A 20 -4.79 14.48 10.06
N VAL A 21 -4.79 13.72 8.97
CA VAL A 21 -5.91 12.87 8.62
C VAL A 21 -5.94 11.79 9.69
N ALA A 22 -6.90 11.89 10.60
CA ALA A 22 -7.18 10.87 11.59
C ALA A 22 -7.35 9.53 10.85
N GLY A 23 -6.34 8.64 10.95
CA GLY A 23 -6.40 7.28 10.43
C GLY A 23 -5.26 6.82 9.51
N ALA A 24 -4.38 7.69 9.02
CA ALA A 24 -3.26 7.25 8.17
C ALA A 24 -1.91 7.60 8.79
N ALA A 25 -1.28 6.62 9.44
CA ALA A 25 0.12 6.74 9.84
C ALA A 25 0.97 6.83 8.57
N VAL A 26 1.63 7.97 8.34
CA VAL A 26 2.64 8.14 7.29
C VAL A 26 3.89 7.36 7.72
N PRO A 27 4.33 6.29 7.03
CA PRO A 27 5.59 5.67 7.39
C PRO A 27 6.75 6.38 6.70
N ILE A 28 7.73 6.67 7.55
CA ILE A 28 9.07 7.16 7.24
C ILE A 28 9.84 5.97 6.62
N SER A 29 10.68 6.25 5.61
CA SER A 29 11.58 5.32 4.92
C SER A 29 12.31 4.34 5.86
N GLY A 30 12.37 3.05 5.48
CA GLY A 30 13.06 1.97 6.21
C GLY A 30 12.16 1.05 7.06
N PHE A 31 10.97 0.70 6.58
CA PHE A 31 9.89 0.09 7.37
C PHE A 31 9.71 -1.43 7.17
N PHE A 32 10.82 -2.18 7.08
CA PHE A 32 10.79 -3.62 7.33
C PHE A 32 11.37 -3.90 8.72
N ALA A 33 10.48 -3.90 9.72
CA ALA A 33 10.86 -4.08 11.11
C ALA A 33 10.05 -5.20 11.75
N TRP A 34 10.75 -6.24 12.19
CA TRP A 34 10.17 -7.24 13.07
C TRP A 34 10.22 -6.70 14.50
N THR A 35 9.12 -6.13 14.98
CA THR A 35 9.02 -5.65 16.36
C THR A 35 8.57 -6.78 17.28
N GLY A 36 9.52 -7.60 17.75
CA GLY A 36 9.28 -8.76 18.62
C GLY A 36 8.76 -10.00 17.87
N LYS A 37 8.93 -11.21 18.41
CA LYS A 37 8.73 -12.50 17.68
C LYS A 37 7.40 -12.70 16.95
N ASN A 38 6.35 -11.93 17.24
CA ASN A 38 5.01 -12.14 16.68
C ASN A 38 4.48 -11.01 15.78
N THR A 39 5.17 -9.88 15.61
CA THR A 39 4.59 -8.77 14.83
C THR A 39 5.38 -8.50 13.56
N LEU A 40 4.72 -8.60 12.41
CA LEU A 40 5.26 -8.23 11.11
C LEU A 40 4.76 -6.84 10.72
N ARG A 41 5.67 -5.87 10.66
CA ARG A 41 5.40 -4.57 10.06
C ARG A 41 6.24 -4.42 8.79
N PHE A 42 5.59 -4.10 7.69
CA PHE A 42 6.22 -4.04 6.37
C PHE A 42 5.68 -2.90 5.53
N ARG A 43 6.50 -2.47 4.59
CA ARG A 43 6.13 -1.62 3.47
C ARG A 43 6.62 -2.26 2.18
N ALA A 44 5.72 -2.49 1.23
CA ALA A 44 6.03 -3.05 -0.07
C ALA A 44 5.72 -2.02 -1.14
N VAL A 45 6.64 -1.78 -2.06
CA VAL A 45 6.53 -0.73 -3.09
C VAL A 45 6.84 -1.30 -4.48
N ALA A 46 6.03 -0.94 -5.47
CA ALA A 46 6.30 -1.22 -6.88
C ALA A 46 5.97 -0.01 -7.75
N GLY A 47 6.81 0.24 -8.77
CA GLY A 47 6.43 1.15 -9.85
C GLY A 47 5.36 0.51 -10.74
N MET A 48 4.38 1.28 -11.19
CA MET A 48 3.31 0.72 -12.02
C MET A 48 3.75 0.55 -13.48
N PRO A 49 3.62 -0.67 -14.04
CA PRO A 49 4.14 -0.96 -15.37
C PRO A 49 3.18 -0.63 -16.54
N LYS A 50 1.89 -0.31 -16.30
CA LYS A 50 0.91 -0.21 -17.40
C LYS A 50 -0.30 0.71 -17.13
N ALA A 51 -0.87 1.23 -18.22
CA ALA A 51 -2.18 1.90 -18.27
C ALA A 51 -3.30 1.04 -17.61
N PRO A 52 -4.35 1.65 -17.03
CA PRO A 52 -4.77 3.06 -17.17
C PRO A 52 -4.03 4.05 -16.26
N TRP A 53 -3.16 3.56 -15.38
CA TRP A 53 -2.42 4.42 -14.47
C TRP A 53 -1.24 5.08 -15.19
N PRO A 54 -0.92 6.34 -14.87
CA PRO A 54 0.26 6.98 -15.42
C PRO A 54 1.49 6.11 -15.16
N ALA A 55 2.39 6.00 -16.14
CA ALA A 55 3.69 5.33 -15.98
C ALA A 55 4.54 5.92 -14.82
N TYR A 56 4.09 7.04 -14.26
CA TYR A 56 4.68 7.74 -13.12
C TYR A 56 3.81 7.60 -11.87
N ALA A 57 3.46 6.36 -11.51
CA ALA A 57 2.74 6.06 -10.28
C ALA A 57 3.36 4.84 -9.59
N SER A 58 3.25 4.81 -8.27
CA SER A 58 3.76 3.74 -7.42
C SER A 58 2.63 3.13 -6.62
N TYR A 59 2.61 1.81 -6.58
CA TYR A 59 1.71 1.02 -5.77
C TYR A 59 2.40 0.66 -4.45
N VAL A 60 1.75 0.96 -3.34
CA VAL A 60 2.29 0.76 -2.00
C VAL A 60 1.31 -0.08 -1.18
N ILE A 61 1.84 -1.05 -0.46
CA ILE A 61 1.12 -1.82 0.56
C ILE A 61 1.88 -1.70 1.86
N GLU A 62 1.21 -1.20 2.88
CA GLU A 62 1.73 -1.08 4.24
C GLU A 62 0.93 -1.95 5.16
N GLY A 63 1.61 -2.66 6.05
CA GLY A 63 0.96 -3.65 6.88
C GLY A 63 1.51 -3.72 8.28
N ASN A 64 0.62 -3.96 9.24
CA ASN A 64 0.96 -4.35 10.60
C ASN A 64 0.14 -5.59 10.97
N VAL A 65 0.81 -6.71 11.16
CA VAL A 65 0.20 -8.03 11.29
C VAL A 65 0.74 -8.73 12.53
N ASP A 66 -0.16 -9.16 13.42
CA ASP A 66 0.14 -10.13 14.46
C ASP A 66 0.11 -11.53 13.86
N LEU A 67 1.29 -12.12 13.74
CA LEU A 67 1.53 -13.43 13.20
C LEU A 67 0.99 -14.56 14.08
N GLY A 68 1.00 -14.37 15.41
CA GLY A 68 0.46 -15.34 16.35
C GLY A 68 -1.06 -15.23 16.48
N GLY A 69 -1.57 -14.01 16.54
CA GLY A 69 -3.00 -13.70 16.54
C GLY A 69 -3.67 -13.84 15.17
N ARG A 70 -2.89 -14.07 14.10
CA ARG A 70 -3.35 -14.21 12.70
C ARG A 70 -4.30 -13.11 12.24
N SER A 71 -4.01 -11.89 12.69
CA SER A 71 -4.86 -10.72 12.49
C SER A 71 -3.99 -9.49 12.30
N GLY A 72 -4.61 -8.39 11.90
CA GLY A 72 -3.90 -7.16 11.60
C GLY A 72 -4.65 -6.26 10.64
N SER A 73 -3.99 -5.19 10.25
CA SER A 73 -4.49 -4.23 9.28
C SER A 73 -3.44 -3.96 8.23
N LEU A 74 -3.91 -3.76 7.01
CA LEU A 74 -3.09 -3.33 5.90
C LEU A 74 -3.75 -2.11 5.25
N VAL A 75 -2.95 -1.30 4.58
CA VAL A 75 -3.40 -0.22 3.72
C VAL A 75 -2.73 -0.42 2.37
N LYS A 76 -3.52 -0.44 1.31
CA LYS A 76 -3.01 -0.33 -0.06
C LYS A 76 -3.36 1.04 -0.62
N SER A 77 -2.43 1.64 -1.35
CA SER A 77 -2.58 2.99 -1.89
C SER A 77 -1.74 3.16 -3.15
N ILE A 78 -2.12 4.17 -3.94
CA ILE A 78 -1.37 4.56 -5.13
C ILE A 78 -0.84 5.97 -4.91
N TYR A 79 0.42 6.21 -5.21
CA TYR A 79 1.06 7.53 -5.18
C TYR A 79 1.49 7.97 -6.56
N ALA A 80 1.45 9.27 -6.83
CA ALA A 80 2.09 9.84 -8.01
C ALA A 80 3.61 9.84 -7.79
N GLY A 81 4.41 9.44 -8.77
CA GLY A 81 5.86 9.33 -8.61
C GLY A 81 6.40 7.92 -8.84
N ALA A 82 7.69 7.86 -9.17
CA ALA A 82 8.47 6.62 -9.09
C ALA A 82 8.68 6.21 -7.61
N PRO A 83 8.98 4.94 -7.31
CA PRO A 83 9.13 4.44 -5.94
C PRO A 83 10.05 5.28 -5.04
N ASP A 84 11.15 5.79 -5.59
CA ASP A 84 12.15 6.55 -4.84
C ASP A 84 11.82 8.06 -4.73
N SER A 85 10.74 8.52 -5.40
CA SER A 85 10.34 9.92 -5.46
C SER A 85 8.82 10.07 -5.54
N MET A 86 8.11 9.39 -4.65
CA MET A 86 6.66 9.48 -4.52
C MET A 86 6.21 10.83 -3.93
N SER A 87 5.06 11.32 -4.42
CA SER A 87 4.29 12.39 -3.80
C SER A 87 3.88 11.99 -2.38
N GLY A 88 3.84 12.97 -1.46
CA GLY A 88 3.31 12.75 -0.11
C GLY A 88 1.80 12.53 -0.04
N ILE A 89 1.09 12.66 -1.16
CA ILE A 89 -0.35 12.52 -1.27
C ILE A 89 -0.68 11.34 -2.18
N ALA A 90 -1.45 10.38 -1.65
CA ALA A 90 -2.00 9.27 -2.41
C ALA A 90 -3.09 9.75 -3.38
N PHE A 91 -3.26 9.06 -4.51
CA PHE A 91 -4.34 9.36 -5.44
C PHE A 91 -5.71 9.21 -4.74
N PRO A 92 -6.55 10.26 -4.76
CA PRO A 92 -7.87 10.20 -4.14
C PRO A 92 -8.69 9.02 -4.65
N GLY A 93 -9.40 8.35 -3.75
CA GLY A 93 -10.24 7.20 -4.10
C GLY A 93 -9.48 5.91 -4.41
N THR A 94 -8.17 5.84 -4.19
CA THR A 94 -7.35 4.62 -4.41
C THR A 94 -6.87 3.94 -3.12
N VAL A 95 -7.04 4.61 -1.98
CA VAL A 95 -6.66 4.08 -0.67
C VAL A 95 -7.69 3.05 -0.23
N ARG A 96 -7.23 1.87 0.21
CA ARG A 96 -8.08 0.83 0.80
C ARG A 96 -7.49 0.35 2.11
N SER A 97 -8.32 0.34 3.14
CA SER A 97 -8.03 -0.36 4.38
C SER A 97 -8.44 -1.82 4.25
N ILE A 98 -7.54 -2.73 4.60
CA ILE A 98 -7.75 -4.18 4.52
C ILE A 98 -7.68 -4.74 5.93
N ARG A 99 -8.68 -5.55 6.29
CA ARG A 99 -8.67 -6.36 7.50
C ARG A 99 -8.04 -7.70 7.17
N VAL A 100 -7.01 -8.09 7.91
CA VAL A 100 -6.40 -9.41 7.78
C VAL A 100 -7.35 -10.47 8.30
N THR A 101 -7.56 -11.52 7.51
CA THR A 101 -8.43 -12.66 7.85
C THR A 101 -7.66 -13.96 8.03
N SER A 102 -6.47 -14.06 7.43
CA SER A 102 -5.62 -15.25 7.52
C SER A 102 -4.15 -14.85 7.39
N VAL A 103 -3.31 -15.54 8.16
CA VAL A 103 -1.85 -15.46 8.08
C VAL A 103 -1.29 -16.87 8.09
N LYS A 104 -0.50 -17.21 7.07
CA LYS A 104 0.18 -18.49 6.94
C LYS A 104 1.68 -18.26 6.84
N GLN A 105 2.45 -18.94 7.67
CA GLN A 105 3.90 -18.90 7.64
C GLN A 105 4.45 -20.23 7.15
N SER A 106 5.41 -20.18 6.23
CA SER A 106 6.15 -21.35 5.78
C SER A 106 7.59 -20.95 5.50
N GLY A 107 8.54 -21.46 6.28
CA GLY A 107 9.96 -21.12 6.13
C GLY A 107 10.20 -19.61 6.22
N GLY A 108 10.76 -19.03 5.14
CA GLY A 108 10.99 -17.59 4.98
C GLY A 108 9.80 -16.80 4.40
N SER A 109 8.70 -17.45 4.02
CA SER A 109 7.55 -16.79 3.41
C SER A 109 6.41 -16.57 4.40
N VAL A 110 5.65 -15.49 4.18
CA VAL A 110 4.42 -15.16 4.90
C VAL A 110 3.34 -14.83 3.88
N VAL A 111 2.26 -15.59 3.86
CA VAL A 111 1.07 -15.30 3.06
C VAL A 111 0.02 -14.68 3.98
N ILE A 112 -0.46 -13.50 3.59
CA ILE A 112 -1.48 -12.76 4.31
C ILE A 112 -2.67 -12.61 3.38
N ASP A 113 -3.82 -13.11 3.83
CA ASP A 113 -5.09 -12.88 3.16
C ASP A 113 -5.94 -11.92 3.98
N GLY A 114 -6.77 -11.15 3.29
CA GLY A 114 -7.62 -10.17 3.92
C GLY A 114 -8.78 -9.74 3.05
N GLU A 115 -9.60 -8.86 3.60
CA GLU A 115 -10.73 -8.26 2.90
C GLU A 115 -10.69 -6.74 3.04
N VAL A 116 -11.05 -6.04 1.96
CA VAL A 116 -11.25 -4.60 1.97
C VAL A 116 -12.41 -4.26 2.91
N SER A 117 -12.13 -3.41 3.90
CA SER A 117 -13.10 -3.04 4.94
C SER A 117 -14.28 -2.24 4.39
N GLU A 118 -14.02 -1.34 3.43
CA GLU A 118 -15.03 -0.46 2.82
C GLU A 118 -15.29 -0.88 1.37
N ARG A 119 -16.30 -1.72 1.15
CA ARG A 119 -16.59 -2.27 -0.19
C ARG A 119 -17.26 -1.26 -1.13
N ALA A 120 -17.94 -0.24 -0.60
CA ALA A 120 -18.59 0.79 -1.41
C ALA A 120 -17.59 1.68 -2.17
N GLY A 121 -16.32 1.71 -1.72
CA GLY A 121 -15.24 2.48 -2.35
C GLY A 121 -14.46 1.73 -3.42
N LEU A 122 -14.84 0.50 -3.78
CA LEU A 122 -14.14 -0.31 -4.78
C LEU A 122 -14.32 0.27 -6.19
N LEU A 123 -13.24 0.24 -6.98
CA LEU A 123 -13.31 0.54 -8.40
C LEU A 123 -14.03 -0.58 -9.15
N GLU A 124 -14.54 -0.27 -10.34
CA GLU A 124 -15.10 -1.28 -11.23
C GLU A 124 -14.04 -2.36 -11.54
N GLY A 125 -14.38 -3.63 -11.30
CA GLY A 125 -13.45 -4.76 -11.45
C GLY A 125 -12.46 -4.95 -10.29
N GLU A 126 -12.47 -4.10 -9.26
CA GLU A 126 -11.63 -4.28 -8.07
C GLU A 126 -12.20 -5.36 -7.15
N SER A 127 -11.38 -6.36 -6.80
CA SER A 127 -11.77 -7.42 -5.88
C SER A 127 -11.80 -6.93 -4.42
N PRO A 128 -12.82 -7.31 -3.62
CA PRO A 128 -12.82 -7.10 -2.17
C PRO A 128 -11.84 -8.03 -1.45
N ALA A 129 -11.47 -9.15 -2.08
CA ALA A 129 -10.51 -10.09 -1.52
C ALA A 129 -9.08 -9.63 -1.82
N PHE A 130 -8.21 -9.76 -0.83
CA PHE A 130 -6.82 -9.37 -0.89
C PHE A 130 -5.91 -10.54 -0.50
N SER A 131 -4.79 -10.68 -1.20
CA SER A 131 -3.73 -11.60 -0.81
C SER A 131 -2.36 -11.00 -1.18
N ILE A 132 -1.41 -11.16 -0.27
CA ILE A 132 0.00 -10.82 -0.48
C ILE A 132 0.87 -11.96 0.02
N ASN A 133 1.87 -12.33 -0.79
CA ASN A 133 2.93 -13.24 -0.39
C ASN A 133 4.22 -12.44 -0.18
N ILE A 134 4.78 -12.51 1.01
CA ILE A 134 6.01 -11.83 1.40
C ILE A 134 7.11 -12.89 1.53
N ASP A 135 8.16 -12.77 0.73
CA ASP A 135 9.38 -13.54 0.86
C ASP A 135 10.44 -12.72 1.60
N ARG A 136 10.71 -13.14 2.84
CA ARG A 136 11.65 -12.47 3.74
C ARG A 136 13.10 -12.61 3.29
N ALA A 137 13.44 -13.70 2.61
CA ALA A 137 14.83 -13.96 2.22
C ALA A 137 15.25 -13.07 1.04
N SER A 138 14.34 -12.86 0.08
CA SER A 138 14.61 -12.02 -1.10
C SER A 138 14.29 -10.54 -0.89
N GLY A 139 13.57 -10.18 0.18
CA GLY A 139 13.12 -8.79 0.38
C GLY A 139 12.03 -8.39 -0.63
N LEU A 140 11.26 -9.36 -1.11
CA LEU A 140 10.24 -9.16 -2.15
C LEU A 140 8.85 -9.53 -1.63
N ALA A 141 7.84 -8.88 -2.17
CA ALA A 141 6.45 -9.25 -1.98
C ALA A 141 5.74 -9.35 -3.33
N THR A 142 4.72 -10.19 -3.41
CA THR A 142 3.85 -10.31 -4.59
C THR A 142 2.40 -10.12 -4.14
N ALA A 143 1.69 -9.20 -4.77
CA ALA A 143 0.28 -8.90 -4.48
C ALA A 143 -0.53 -8.76 -5.77
N ASP A 144 -1.85 -8.80 -5.64
CA ASP A 144 -2.76 -8.44 -6.73
C ASP A 144 -2.95 -6.93 -6.84
N PHE A 145 -2.92 -6.45 -8.08
CA PHE A 145 -3.34 -5.11 -8.46
C PHE A 145 -4.29 -5.20 -9.64
N LEU A 146 -5.59 -5.01 -9.39
CA LEU A 146 -6.65 -5.03 -10.41
C LEU A 146 -6.60 -6.29 -11.30
N GLY A 147 -6.39 -7.47 -10.69
CA GLY A 147 -6.32 -8.75 -11.39
C GLY A 147 -4.94 -9.08 -11.97
N SER A 148 -3.94 -8.22 -11.79
CA SER A 148 -2.56 -8.47 -12.22
C SER A 148 -1.65 -8.68 -11.02
N LYS A 149 -0.79 -9.71 -11.06
CA LYS A 149 0.23 -9.90 -10.04
C LYS A 149 1.37 -8.90 -10.23
N VAL A 150 1.71 -8.20 -9.16
CA VAL A 150 2.80 -7.22 -9.13
C VAL A 150 3.85 -7.67 -8.14
N LEU A 151 5.11 -7.70 -8.61
CA LEU A 151 6.28 -7.91 -7.76
C LEU A 151 6.68 -6.57 -7.14
N MET A 152 6.88 -6.56 -5.83
CA MET A 152 7.13 -5.37 -5.02
C MET A 152 8.40 -5.56 -4.20
N LYS A 153 9.14 -4.48 -3.99
CA LYS A 153 10.31 -4.46 -3.11
C LYS A 153 9.87 -4.10 -1.69
N LEU A 154 10.42 -4.79 -0.69
CA LEU A 154 10.26 -4.40 0.70
C LEU A 154 11.21 -3.25 1.04
N ASP A 155 10.67 -2.21 1.69
CA ASP A 155 11.38 -1.02 2.17
C ASP A 155 11.42 -1.00 3.70
#